data_AF-A0A3R8YNB1-F1
#
_entry.id   AF-A0A3R8YNB1-F1
#
_cell.length_a   1.000
_cell.length_b   1.000
_cell.length_c   1.000
_cell.angle_alpha   90.00
_cell.angle_beta   90.00
_cell.angle_gamma   90.00
#
_symmetry.space_group_name_H-M   'P 1'
#
loop_
_entity.id
_entity.type
_entity.pdbx_description
1 polymer ?
#
loop_
_entity_poly.entity_id
_entity_poly.type
_entity_poly.pdbx_seq_one_letter_code
_entity_poly.pdbx_strand_id
1 'polypeptide(L)'
;MTAAYDLFIKELQADGRERLEGFSTGSFARLTPDERTKVRQALVGLVAQHDMRAPLPLAVLSPEPDTVALLEPLAPAAATAAQATDFELQVLAALALLTGKPLVLDALEGVFTKATDNWKRGIAMDGLRWAQPASDASPRLARLVRSMDDEDLRADAADTLLQRHGWYLTDAATQAEALQLLRALVDGDAAQRDGALVKVLKAPIKPLARP
;
A
#
# COMPACT_ATOMS: atom_id res chain seq x y z
N MET A 1 -16.52 17.36 18.28
CA MET A 1 -16.87 16.17 17.50
C MET A 1 -16.91 16.60 16.05
N THR A 2 -15.92 16.16 15.27
CA THR A 2 -15.78 16.49 13.85
C THR A 2 -16.44 15.43 12.97
N ALA A 3 -16.78 15.81 11.74
CA ALA A 3 -17.30 14.86 10.75
C ALA A 3 -16.31 13.71 10.44
N ALA A 4 -15.00 13.94 10.60
CA ALA A 4 -14.00 12.90 10.45
C ALA A 4 -14.07 11.86 11.57
N TYR A 5 -14.28 12.31 12.82
CA TYR A 5 -14.48 11.39 13.94
C TYR A 5 -15.80 10.62 13.80
N ASP A 6 -16.88 11.29 13.39
CA ASP A 6 -18.18 10.62 13.17
C ASP A 6 -18.08 9.55 12.07
N LEU A 7 -17.36 9.83 10.99
CA LEU A 7 -17.10 8.85 9.93
C LEU A 7 -16.32 7.65 10.48
N PHE A 8 -15.25 7.87 11.24
CA PHE A 8 -14.50 6.78 11.86
C PHE A 8 -15.39 5.91 12.74
N ILE A 9 -16.26 6.50 13.56
CA ILE A 9 -17.17 5.73 14.42
C ILE A 9 -18.15 4.89 13.58
N LYS A 10 -18.67 5.43 12.47
CA LYS A 10 -19.52 4.67 11.54
C LYS A 10 -18.77 3.50 10.92
N GLU A 11 -17.56 3.72 10.41
CA GLU A 11 -16.71 2.68 9.80
C GLU A 11 -16.27 1.61 10.83
N LEU A 12 -16.05 2.03 12.08
CA LEU A 12 -15.73 1.13 13.19
C LEU A 12 -16.91 0.18 13.47
N GLN A 13 -18.13 0.70 13.44
CA GLN A 13 -19.37 -0.02 13.70
C GLN A 13 -19.93 -0.75 12.46
N ALA A 14 -19.34 -0.52 11.28
CA ALA A 14 -19.80 -1.11 10.03
C ALA A 14 -19.75 -2.65 10.04
N ASP A 15 -20.77 -3.26 9.44
CA ASP A 15 -20.91 -4.70 9.24
C ASP A 15 -21.07 -5.04 7.75
N GLY A 16 -21.12 -6.35 7.46
CA GLY A 16 -21.33 -6.84 6.10
C GLY A 16 -20.32 -6.30 5.07
N ARG A 17 -20.85 -5.75 3.98
CA ARG A 17 -20.04 -5.24 2.84
C ARG A 17 -19.32 -3.94 3.18
N GLU A 18 -19.97 -3.03 3.92
CA GLU A 18 -19.39 -1.73 4.28
C GLU A 18 -18.15 -1.91 5.15
N ARG A 19 -18.15 -2.94 6.00
CA ARG A 19 -16.98 -3.33 6.80
C ARG A 19 -15.73 -3.60 5.94
N LEU A 20 -15.89 -4.17 4.75
CA LEU A 20 -14.77 -4.55 3.87
C LEU A 20 -14.10 -3.35 3.19
N GLU A 21 -14.76 -2.19 3.15
CA GLU A 21 -14.20 -0.96 2.55
C GLU A 21 -13.08 -0.35 3.43
N GLY A 22 -13.00 -0.75 4.70
CA GLY A 22 -11.96 -0.30 5.62
C GLY A 22 -12.23 1.09 6.22
N PHE A 23 -11.16 1.83 6.52
CA PHE A 23 -11.26 3.16 7.14
C PHE A 23 -10.81 4.25 6.18
N SER A 24 -11.54 5.37 6.17
CA SER A 24 -11.22 6.54 5.34
C SER A 24 -10.07 7.36 5.94
N THR A 25 -8.83 6.91 5.73
CA THR A 25 -7.62 7.51 6.31
C THR A 25 -7.40 8.98 5.92
N GLY A 26 -7.85 9.41 4.74
CA GLY A 26 -7.76 10.81 4.30
C GLY A 26 -8.53 11.80 5.20
N SER A 27 -9.50 11.32 5.97
CA SER A 27 -10.25 12.15 6.93
C SER A 27 -9.46 12.46 8.20
N PHE A 28 -8.40 11.69 8.50
CA PHE A 28 -7.66 11.80 9.76
C PHE A 28 -6.96 13.14 9.94
N ALA A 29 -6.64 13.85 8.84
CA ALA A 29 -6.07 15.19 8.86
C ALA A 29 -7.02 16.24 9.48
N ARG A 30 -8.30 15.91 9.63
CA ARG A 30 -9.35 16.79 10.17
C ARG A 30 -9.75 16.46 11.60
N LEU A 31 -9.12 15.44 12.23
CA LEU A 31 -9.38 15.09 13.62
C LEU A 31 -8.77 16.13 14.56
N THR A 32 -9.47 16.47 15.64
CA THR A 32 -8.87 17.22 16.75
C THR A 32 -7.84 16.36 17.50
N PRO A 33 -6.96 16.95 18.34
CA PRO A 33 -6.01 16.16 19.14
C PRO A 33 -6.68 15.09 20.02
N ASP A 34 -7.78 15.43 20.69
CA ASP A 34 -8.53 14.48 21.54
C ASP A 34 -9.16 13.36 20.72
N GLU A 35 -9.69 13.67 19.54
CA GLU A 35 -10.26 12.68 18.62
C GLU A 35 -9.16 11.77 18.09
N ARG A 36 -8.00 12.31 17.71
CA ARG A 36 -6.82 11.54 17.27
C ARG A 36 -6.40 10.53 18.33
N THR A 37 -6.36 10.91 19.61
CA THR A 37 -6.06 9.98 20.71
C THR A 37 -7.08 8.85 20.82
N LYS A 38 -8.39 9.15 20.71
CA LYS A 38 -9.46 8.13 20.77
C LYS A 38 -9.41 7.17 19.59
N VAL A 39 -9.24 7.69 18.37
CA VAL A 39 -9.11 6.89 17.15
C VAL A 39 -7.87 5.99 17.25
N ARG A 40 -6.72 6.53 17.70
CA ARG A 40 -5.51 5.74 17.93
C ARG A 40 -5.74 4.60 18.91
N GLN A 41 -6.38 4.87 20.05
CA GLN A 41 -6.69 3.84 21.05
C GLN A 41 -7.60 2.74 20.48
N ALA A 42 -8.62 3.12 19.71
CA ALA A 42 -9.51 2.16 19.04
C ALA A 42 -8.75 1.29 18.03
N LEU A 43 -7.91 1.89 17.20
CA LEU A 43 -7.09 1.16 16.22
C LEU A 43 -6.09 0.21 16.89
N VAL A 44 -5.44 0.61 17.98
CA VAL A 44 -4.57 -0.29 18.77
C VAL A 44 -5.36 -1.47 19.34
N GLY A 45 -6.57 -1.23 19.86
CA GLY A 45 -7.45 -2.28 20.33
C GLY A 45 -7.84 -3.27 19.22
N LEU A 46 -8.09 -2.77 18.01
CA LEU A 46 -8.36 -3.60 16.83
C LEU A 46 -7.15 -4.41 16.37
N VAL A 47 -5.93 -3.85 16.42
CA VAL A 47 -4.69 -4.58 16.15
C VAL A 47 -4.53 -5.75 17.11
N ALA A 48 -4.80 -5.55 18.40
CA ALA A 48 -4.76 -6.64 19.40
C ALA A 48 -5.78 -7.75 19.11
N GLN A 49 -6.90 -7.42 18.47
CA GLN A 49 -7.93 -8.37 18.02
C GLN A 49 -7.64 -8.97 16.64
N HIS A 50 -6.50 -8.65 16.03
CA HIS A 50 -6.13 -9.07 14.68
C HIS A 50 -7.13 -8.63 13.59
N ASP A 51 -7.79 -7.47 13.78
CA ASP A 51 -8.65 -6.90 12.74
C ASP A 51 -7.77 -6.33 11.61
N MET A 52 -7.87 -6.93 10.42
CA MET A 52 -7.06 -6.58 9.24
C MET A 52 -7.19 -5.11 8.83
N ARG A 53 -8.26 -4.43 9.20
CA ARG A 53 -8.51 -3.04 8.79
C ARG A 53 -7.66 -2.03 9.56
N ALA A 54 -7.06 -2.43 10.68
CA ALA A 54 -6.42 -1.52 11.62
C ALA A 54 -4.95 -1.15 11.34
N PRO A 55 -4.06 -2.05 10.87
CA PRO A 55 -2.62 -1.76 10.78
C PRO A 55 -2.28 -0.53 9.93
N LEU A 56 -2.81 -0.45 8.70
CA LEU A 56 -2.49 0.65 7.79
C LEU A 56 -3.06 2.00 8.28
N PRO A 57 -4.34 2.12 8.69
CA PRO A 57 -4.85 3.34 9.30
C PRO A 57 -4.10 3.78 10.55
N LEU A 58 -3.65 2.84 11.39
CA LEU A 58 -2.83 3.16 12.55
C LEU A 58 -1.49 3.76 12.13
N ALA A 59 -0.82 3.17 11.14
CA ALA A 59 0.43 3.68 10.60
C ALA A 59 0.29 5.07 9.94
N VAL A 60 -0.87 5.38 9.36
CA VAL A 60 -1.16 6.73 8.83
C VAL A 60 -1.40 7.72 9.96
N LEU A 61 -2.21 7.36 10.95
CA LEU A 61 -2.61 8.26 12.04
C LEU A 61 -1.46 8.56 13.03
N SER A 62 -0.64 7.54 13.31
CA SER A 62 0.34 7.49 14.38
C SER A 62 1.66 6.90 13.84
N PRO A 63 2.44 7.64 13.04
CA PRO A 63 3.64 7.14 12.39
C PRO A 63 4.89 7.09 13.31
N GLU A 64 4.70 7.10 14.62
CA GLU A 64 5.78 7.13 15.61
C GLU A 64 6.44 5.76 15.81
N PRO A 65 7.67 5.71 16.38
CA PRO A 65 8.37 4.45 16.67
C PRO A 65 7.57 3.44 17.50
N ASP A 66 6.68 3.91 18.39
CA ASP A 66 5.82 3.04 19.20
C ASP A 66 4.87 2.20 18.34
N THR A 67 4.38 2.74 17.22
CA THR A 67 3.54 2.00 16.27
C THR A 67 4.37 0.95 15.52
N VAL A 68 5.62 1.26 15.19
CA VAL A 68 6.54 0.26 14.60
C VAL A 68 6.79 -0.87 15.61
N ALA A 69 7.10 -0.55 16.86
CA ALA A 69 7.35 -1.54 17.91
C ALA A 69 6.12 -2.41 18.21
N LEU A 70 4.90 -1.87 18.05
CA LEU A 70 3.66 -2.61 18.14
C LEU A 70 3.45 -3.59 16.98
N LEU A 71 3.77 -3.18 15.76
CA LEU A 71 3.48 -3.95 14.54
C LEU A 71 4.58 -4.95 14.16
N GLU A 72 5.84 -4.64 14.41
CA GLU A 72 7.00 -5.46 14.02
C GLU A 72 6.94 -6.91 14.53
N PRO A 73 6.53 -7.19 15.80
CA PRO A 73 6.38 -8.57 16.28
C PRO A 73 5.26 -9.37 15.62
N LEU A 74 4.33 -8.70 14.95
CA LEU A 74 3.17 -9.31 14.27
C LEU A 74 3.47 -9.59 12.79
N ALA A 75 4.61 -9.13 12.28
CA ALA A 75 4.97 -9.32 10.89
C ALA A 75 5.41 -10.78 10.63
N PRO A 76 4.88 -11.43 9.58
CA PRO A 76 5.31 -12.77 9.21
C PRO A 76 6.74 -12.70 8.64
N ALA A 77 7.48 -13.79 8.78
CA ALA A 77 8.79 -13.90 8.13
C ALA A 77 8.63 -13.87 6.59
N ALA A 78 9.56 -13.22 5.89
CA ALA A 78 9.50 -13.07 4.43
C ALA A 78 9.37 -14.42 3.70
N ALA A 79 10.03 -15.47 4.20
CA ALA A 79 9.97 -16.81 3.63
C ALA A 79 8.57 -17.45 3.65
N THR A 80 7.71 -17.05 4.59
CA THR A 80 6.36 -17.61 4.79
C THR A 80 5.26 -16.61 4.43
N ALA A 81 5.60 -15.41 3.97
CA ALA A 81 4.66 -14.32 3.75
C ALA A 81 3.53 -14.68 2.76
N ALA A 82 3.78 -15.53 1.75
CA ALA A 82 2.75 -15.97 0.81
C ALA A 82 1.60 -16.77 1.49
N GLN A 83 1.84 -17.33 2.67
CA GLN A 83 0.85 -18.07 3.47
C GLN A 83 0.22 -17.20 4.57
N ALA A 84 0.68 -15.95 4.72
CA ALA A 84 0.21 -15.05 5.75
C ALA A 84 -1.30 -14.77 5.64
N THR A 85 -1.91 -14.49 6.76
CA THR A 85 -3.28 -13.99 6.88
C THR A 85 -3.38 -12.57 6.33
N ASP A 86 -4.59 -12.14 6.00
CA ASP A 86 -4.83 -10.77 5.51
C ASP A 86 -4.38 -9.71 6.54
N PHE A 87 -4.56 -9.99 7.83
CA PHE A 87 -4.06 -9.14 8.91
C PHE A 87 -2.53 -9.00 8.87
N GLU A 88 -1.81 -10.11 8.80
CA GLU A 88 -0.34 -10.12 8.72
C GLU A 88 0.19 -9.41 7.46
N LEU A 89 -0.52 -9.51 6.33
CA LEU A 89 -0.19 -8.76 5.11
C LEU A 89 -0.44 -7.26 5.28
N GLN A 90 -1.50 -6.87 5.96
CA GLN A 90 -1.77 -5.47 6.31
C GLN A 90 -0.73 -4.92 7.29
N VAL A 91 -0.21 -5.75 8.21
CA VAL A 91 0.95 -5.41 9.06
C VAL A 91 2.19 -5.14 8.21
N LEU A 92 2.50 -5.99 7.21
CA LEU A 92 3.62 -5.75 6.29
C LEU A 92 3.44 -4.45 5.50
N ALA A 93 2.24 -4.17 4.98
CA ALA A 93 1.95 -2.93 4.25
C ALA A 93 2.14 -1.70 5.14
N ALA A 94 1.65 -1.75 6.38
CA ALA A 94 1.84 -0.69 7.37
C ALA A 94 3.33 -0.48 7.71
N LEU A 95 4.10 -1.56 7.90
CA LEU A 95 5.54 -1.48 8.16
C LEU A 95 6.32 -0.96 6.94
N ALA A 96 5.89 -1.26 5.71
CA ALA A 96 6.50 -0.71 4.51
C ALA A 96 6.30 0.82 4.45
N LEU A 97 5.10 1.31 4.79
CA LEU A 97 4.79 2.73 4.90
C LEU A 97 5.64 3.42 5.98
N LEU A 98 5.86 2.77 7.13
CA LEU A 98 6.58 3.38 8.26
C LEU A 98 8.11 3.31 8.08
N THR A 99 8.63 2.16 7.68
CA THR A 99 10.07 1.85 7.80
C THR A 99 10.80 1.69 6.47
N GLY A 100 10.12 1.22 5.42
CA GLY A 100 10.77 0.91 4.14
C GLY A 100 11.86 -0.16 4.20
N LYS A 101 11.91 -0.99 5.27
CA LYS A 101 12.96 -2.00 5.45
C LYS A 101 12.98 -3.01 4.29
N PRO A 102 14.16 -3.39 3.76
CA PRO A 102 14.27 -4.34 2.65
C PRO A 102 13.52 -5.66 2.88
N LEU A 103 13.61 -6.24 4.09
CA LEU A 103 12.95 -7.50 4.42
C LEU A 103 11.40 -7.44 4.35
N VAL A 104 10.82 -6.27 4.67
CA VAL A 104 9.37 -6.06 4.55
C VAL A 104 8.98 -6.00 3.07
N LEU A 105 9.80 -5.32 2.25
CA LEU A 105 9.58 -5.24 0.81
C LEU A 105 9.80 -6.60 0.13
N ASP A 106 10.79 -7.39 0.57
CA ASP A 106 11.00 -8.77 0.11
C ASP A 106 9.78 -9.65 0.38
N ALA A 107 9.17 -9.51 1.56
CA ALA A 107 7.97 -10.25 1.92
C ALA A 107 6.78 -9.87 1.01
N LEU A 108 6.54 -8.57 0.82
CA LEU A 108 5.45 -8.07 -0.05
C LEU A 108 5.67 -8.47 -1.52
N GLU A 109 6.88 -8.33 -2.04
CA GLU A 109 7.24 -8.79 -3.38
C GLU A 109 7.06 -10.32 -3.52
N GLY A 110 7.44 -11.08 -2.50
CA GLY A 110 7.22 -12.53 -2.45
C GLY A 110 5.74 -12.91 -2.51
N VAL A 111 4.88 -12.17 -1.80
CA VAL A 111 3.42 -12.36 -1.85
C VAL A 111 2.88 -12.02 -3.22
N PHE A 112 3.24 -10.86 -3.77
CA PHE A 112 2.83 -10.42 -5.10
C PHE A 112 3.13 -11.47 -6.17
N THR A 113 4.33 -12.05 -6.13
CA THR A 113 4.81 -12.99 -7.14
C THR A 113 4.33 -14.43 -6.95
N LYS A 114 3.99 -14.84 -5.73
CA LYS A 114 3.71 -16.27 -5.41
C LYS A 114 2.31 -16.55 -4.92
N ALA A 115 1.56 -15.55 -4.46
CA ALA A 115 0.21 -15.77 -3.96
C ALA A 115 -0.74 -16.08 -5.13
N THR A 116 -1.50 -17.16 -4.98
CA THR A 116 -2.56 -17.54 -5.91
C THR A 116 -3.85 -16.72 -5.69
N ASP A 117 -3.96 -16.07 -4.53
CA ASP A 117 -5.11 -15.26 -4.14
C ASP A 117 -4.94 -13.81 -4.59
N ASN A 118 -5.85 -13.34 -5.46
CA ASN A 118 -5.85 -11.97 -5.98
C ASN A 118 -6.03 -10.93 -4.87
N TRP A 119 -6.78 -11.25 -3.80
CA TRP A 119 -6.97 -10.35 -2.68
C TRP A 119 -5.64 -10.09 -1.96
N LYS A 120 -4.89 -11.15 -1.66
CA LYS A 120 -3.57 -11.05 -1.04
C LYS A 120 -2.56 -10.33 -1.92
N ARG A 121 -2.59 -10.57 -3.23
CA ARG A 121 -1.77 -9.81 -4.20
C ARG A 121 -2.11 -8.32 -4.16
N GLY A 122 -3.39 -7.97 -4.09
CA GLY A 122 -3.85 -6.59 -3.95
C GLY A 122 -3.29 -5.90 -2.70
N ILE A 123 -3.33 -6.57 -1.54
CA ILE A 123 -2.74 -6.04 -0.29
C ILE A 123 -1.23 -5.82 -0.45
N ALA A 124 -0.53 -6.77 -1.08
CA ALA A 124 0.91 -6.65 -1.32
C ALA A 124 1.26 -5.48 -2.25
N MET A 125 0.49 -5.29 -3.33
CA MET A 125 0.62 -4.15 -4.25
C MET A 125 0.41 -2.83 -3.53
N ASP A 126 -0.63 -2.73 -2.69
CA ASP A 126 -0.89 -1.53 -1.91
C ASP A 126 0.25 -1.23 -0.92
N GLY A 127 0.82 -2.25 -0.30
CA GLY A 127 2.01 -2.13 0.54
C GLY A 127 3.22 -1.58 -0.22
N LEU A 128 3.49 -2.10 -1.43
CA LEU A 128 4.58 -1.63 -2.30
C LEU A 128 4.31 -0.20 -2.82
N ARG A 129 3.07 0.10 -3.17
CA ARG A 129 2.62 1.43 -3.62
C ARG A 129 2.90 2.48 -2.55
N TRP A 130 2.53 2.19 -1.30
CA TRP A 130 2.61 3.15 -0.20
C TRP A 130 3.88 3.10 0.64
N ALA A 131 4.81 2.18 0.33
CA ALA A 131 6.09 2.09 1.01
C ALA A 131 6.82 3.44 1.09
N GLN A 132 7.65 3.65 2.14
CA GLN A 132 8.45 4.87 2.32
C GLN A 132 9.08 5.37 0.99
N PRO A 133 9.00 6.68 0.66
CA PRO A 133 9.55 7.17 -0.61
C PRO A 133 11.03 6.87 -0.82
N ALA A 134 11.83 6.87 0.25
CA ALA A 134 13.26 6.58 0.18
C ALA A 134 13.61 5.08 0.07
N SER A 135 12.61 4.19 0.00
CA SER A 135 12.82 2.74 -0.06
C SER A 135 13.00 2.22 -1.49
N ASP A 136 13.48 0.98 -1.61
CA ASP A 136 13.71 0.31 -2.90
C ASP A 136 12.45 -0.23 -3.57
N ALA A 137 11.25 0.19 -3.15
CA ALA A 137 9.99 -0.30 -3.73
C ALA A 137 9.87 0.02 -5.24
N SER A 138 10.26 1.21 -5.68
CA SER A 138 10.22 1.58 -7.11
C SER A 138 11.20 0.75 -7.96
N PRO A 139 12.48 0.59 -7.59
CA PRO A 139 13.39 -0.35 -8.26
C PRO A 139 12.87 -1.80 -8.32
N ARG A 140 12.24 -2.29 -7.25
CA ARG A 140 11.67 -3.65 -7.21
C ARG A 140 10.53 -3.82 -8.19
N LEU A 141 9.57 -2.89 -8.18
CA LEU A 141 8.47 -2.87 -9.15
C LEU A 141 8.98 -2.76 -10.59
N ALA A 142 9.97 -1.89 -10.85
CA ALA A 142 10.59 -1.77 -12.17
C ALA A 142 11.27 -3.07 -12.63
N ARG A 143 11.93 -3.80 -11.71
CA ARG A 143 12.50 -5.12 -11.99
C ARG A 143 11.41 -6.13 -12.35
N LEU A 144 10.31 -6.17 -11.60
CA LEU A 144 9.16 -7.04 -11.90
C LEU A 144 8.61 -6.72 -13.29
N VAL A 145 8.39 -5.45 -13.63
CA VAL A 145 7.94 -5.05 -14.97
C VAL A 145 8.91 -5.53 -16.06
N ARG A 146 10.22 -5.49 -15.81
CA ARG A 146 11.23 -5.91 -16.80
C ARG A 146 11.28 -7.42 -16.99
N SER A 147 11.21 -8.21 -15.92
CA SER A 147 11.53 -9.63 -15.93
C SER A 147 10.35 -10.59 -15.76
N MET A 148 9.15 -10.09 -15.47
CA MET A 148 7.97 -10.95 -15.29
C MET A 148 7.48 -11.49 -16.62
N ASP A 149 7.40 -12.80 -16.78
CA ASP A 149 6.86 -13.44 -17.99
C ASP A 149 5.33 -13.44 -18.02
N ASP A 150 4.71 -13.56 -16.85
CA ASP A 150 3.26 -13.47 -16.67
C ASP A 150 2.77 -12.04 -16.95
N GLU A 151 1.92 -11.89 -17.97
CA GLU A 151 1.46 -10.60 -18.46
C GLU A 151 0.56 -9.87 -17.47
N ASP A 152 -0.31 -10.60 -16.76
CA ASP A 152 -1.22 -10.03 -15.76
C ASP A 152 -0.40 -9.49 -14.57
N LEU A 153 0.55 -10.27 -14.07
CA LEU A 153 1.47 -9.81 -13.02
C LEU A 153 2.34 -8.65 -13.50
N ARG A 154 2.75 -8.62 -14.77
CA ARG A 154 3.49 -7.48 -15.32
C ARG A 154 2.62 -6.22 -15.33
N ALA A 155 1.37 -6.34 -15.75
CA ALA A 155 0.41 -5.24 -15.79
C ALA A 155 0.13 -4.69 -14.39
N ASP A 156 -0.08 -5.56 -13.40
CA ASP A 156 -0.28 -5.17 -12.00
C ASP A 156 0.95 -4.43 -11.43
N ALA A 157 2.16 -4.93 -11.70
CA ALA A 157 3.40 -4.27 -11.27
C ALA A 157 3.60 -2.91 -11.95
N ALA A 158 3.25 -2.80 -13.25
CA ALA A 158 3.34 -1.57 -14.01
C ALA A 158 2.35 -0.52 -13.49
N ASP A 159 1.10 -0.89 -13.26
CA ASP A 159 0.09 0.01 -12.70
C ASP A 159 0.47 0.47 -11.28
N THR A 160 0.95 -0.45 -10.44
CA THR A 160 1.44 -0.11 -9.08
C THR A 160 2.59 0.89 -9.14
N LEU A 161 3.55 0.69 -10.05
CA LEU A 161 4.68 1.61 -10.26
C LEU A 161 4.19 2.98 -10.72
N LEU A 162 3.27 3.03 -11.68
CA LEU A 162 2.68 4.28 -12.18
C LEU A 162 1.97 5.06 -11.07
N GLN A 163 1.08 4.40 -10.32
CA GLN A 163 0.34 5.03 -9.23
C GLN A 163 1.28 5.55 -8.13
N ARG A 164 2.33 4.79 -7.78
CA ARG A 164 3.35 5.22 -6.81
C ARG A 164 4.05 6.52 -7.24
N HIS A 165 4.23 6.72 -8.54
CA HIS A 165 4.84 7.91 -9.13
C HIS A 165 3.81 8.96 -9.58
N GLY A 166 2.56 8.83 -9.13
CA GLY A 166 1.52 9.84 -9.34
C GLY A 166 0.84 9.81 -10.71
N TRP A 167 1.08 8.79 -11.51
CA TRP A 167 0.41 8.58 -12.80
C TRP A 167 -0.88 7.78 -12.59
N TYR A 168 -2.03 8.46 -12.64
CA TYR A 168 -3.34 7.82 -12.45
C TYR A 168 -4.13 7.79 -13.75
N LEU A 169 -4.66 6.62 -14.10
CA LEU A 169 -5.58 6.46 -15.23
C LEU A 169 -6.93 7.16 -15.02
N THR A 170 -7.27 7.45 -13.76
CA THR A 170 -8.50 8.13 -13.36
C THR A 170 -8.37 9.66 -13.32
N ASP A 171 -7.14 10.19 -13.36
CA ASP A 171 -6.90 11.63 -13.38
C ASP A 171 -6.89 12.12 -14.83
N ALA A 172 -7.90 12.91 -15.22
CA ALA A 172 -8.05 13.46 -16.56
C ALA A 172 -6.81 14.24 -17.03
N ALA A 173 -6.06 14.86 -16.11
CA ALA A 173 -4.85 15.60 -16.45
C ALA A 173 -3.70 14.71 -16.92
N THR A 174 -3.59 13.49 -16.36
CA THR A 174 -2.49 12.55 -16.65
C THR A 174 -2.91 11.33 -17.43
N GLN A 175 -4.21 11.11 -17.63
CA GLN A 175 -4.78 9.85 -18.14
C GLN A 175 -4.16 9.38 -19.46
N ALA A 176 -4.06 10.25 -20.46
CA ALA A 176 -3.55 9.88 -21.78
C ALA A 176 -2.09 9.43 -21.72
N GLU A 177 -1.27 10.13 -20.94
CA GLU A 177 0.14 9.82 -20.76
C GLU A 177 0.35 8.58 -19.88
N ALA A 178 -0.43 8.43 -18.81
CA ALA A 178 -0.43 7.24 -17.96
C ALA A 178 -0.81 5.99 -18.76
N LEU A 179 -1.81 6.07 -19.64
CA LEU A 179 -2.20 4.97 -20.52
C LEU A 179 -1.12 4.62 -21.54
N GLN A 180 -0.46 5.63 -22.12
CA GLN A 180 0.67 5.40 -23.03
C GLN A 180 1.83 4.71 -22.31
N LEU A 181 2.15 5.14 -21.08
CA LEU A 181 3.19 4.53 -20.27
C LEU A 181 2.83 3.09 -19.91
N LEU A 182 1.61 2.84 -19.47
CA LEU A 182 1.16 1.49 -19.13
C LEU A 182 1.32 0.52 -20.31
N ARG A 183 0.86 0.90 -21.50
CA ARG A 183 1.02 0.09 -22.73
C ARG A 183 2.49 -0.18 -23.06
N ALA A 184 3.35 0.83 -22.94
CA ALA A 184 4.78 0.66 -23.18
C ALA A 184 5.45 -0.27 -22.15
N LEU A 185 4.96 -0.30 -20.91
CA LEU A 185 5.49 -1.17 -19.86
C LEU A 185 5.05 -2.64 -20.03
N VAL A 186 3.81 -2.87 -20.46
CA VAL A 186 3.20 -4.21 -20.57
C VAL A 186 3.50 -4.85 -21.93
N ASP A 187 3.11 -4.17 -23.00
CA ASP A 187 3.10 -4.69 -24.38
C ASP A 187 4.35 -4.29 -25.18
N GLY A 188 5.05 -3.26 -24.72
CA GLY A 188 6.21 -2.70 -25.42
C GLY A 188 7.38 -3.68 -25.49
N ASP A 189 8.19 -3.51 -26.54
CA ASP A 189 9.49 -4.19 -26.62
C ASP A 189 10.43 -3.73 -25.50
N ALA A 190 11.60 -4.38 -25.38
CA ALA A 190 12.55 -4.08 -24.31
C ALA A 190 12.98 -2.60 -24.28
N ALA A 191 13.16 -1.97 -25.45
CA ALA A 191 13.61 -0.58 -25.54
C ALA A 191 12.48 0.40 -25.16
N GLN A 192 11.25 0.12 -25.60
CA GLN A 192 10.06 0.89 -25.22
C GLN A 192 9.79 0.81 -23.72
N ARG A 193 9.90 -0.40 -23.16
CA ARG A 193 9.73 -0.66 -21.73
C ARG A 193 10.77 0.08 -20.91
N ASP A 194 12.04 -0.01 -21.28
CA ASP A 194 13.12 0.70 -20.59
C ASP A 194 12.96 2.23 -20.70
N GLY A 195 12.55 2.75 -21.86
CA GLY A 195 12.24 4.17 -22.04
C GLY A 195 11.10 4.64 -21.13
N ALA A 196 10.03 3.86 -21.02
CA ALA A 196 8.91 4.14 -20.11
C ALA A 196 9.34 4.08 -18.65
N LEU A 197 10.11 3.06 -18.25
CA LEU A 197 10.66 2.95 -16.89
C LEU A 197 11.52 4.15 -16.50
N VAL A 198 12.40 4.62 -17.39
CA VAL A 198 13.23 5.82 -17.14
C VAL A 198 12.36 7.04 -16.89
N LYS A 199 11.29 7.21 -17.66
CA LYS A 199 10.37 8.34 -17.51
C LYS A 199 9.61 8.27 -16.17
N VAL A 200 9.07 7.11 -15.83
CA VAL A 200 8.33 6.90 -14.58
C VAL A 200 9.23 7.08 -13.36
N LEU A 201 10.42 6.47 -13.35
CA LEU A 201 11.35 6.53 -12.21
C LEU A 201 11.94 7.94 -11.99
N LYS A 202 11.90 8.82 -12.99
CA LYS A 202 12.28 10.24 -12.84
C LYS A 202 11.17 11.09 -12.22
N ALA A 203 9.91 10.63 -12.25
CA ALA A 203 8.82 11.33 -11.60
C ALA A 203 8.93 11.17 -10.07
N PRO A 204 8.53 12.18 -9.27
CA PRO A 204 8.57 12.06 -7.82
C PRO A 204 7.60 10.98 -7.34
N ILE A 205 7.94 10.32 -6.23
CA ILE A 205 7.01 9.41 -5.56
C ILE A 205 5.92 10.24 -4.89
N LYS A 206 4.66 9.86 -5.09
CA LYS A 206 3.52 10.49 -4.44
C LYS A 206 3.26 9.78 -3.10
N PRO A 207 3.56 10.42 -1.96
CA PRO A 207 3.34 9.78 -0.66
C PRO A 207 1.84 9.60 -0.40
N LEU A 208 1.49 8.58 0.39
CA LEU A 208 0.18 8.52 1.00
C LEU A 208 0.00 9.77 1.87
N ALA A 209 -1.10 10.50 1.70
CA ALA A 209 -1.37 11.70 2.48
C ALA A 209 -1.40 11.35 3.98
N ARG A 210 -0.45 11.91 4.74
CA ARG A 210 -0.38 11.75 6.20
C ARG A 210 -0.93 13.00 6.90
N PRO A 211 -1.69 12.83 7.99
CA PRO A 211 -2.33 13.90 8.75
C PRO A 211 -1.39 14.64 9.71
#